data_AF-A0A4U6PBX9-F1
#
_entry.id   AF-A0A4U6PBX9-F1
#
_cell.length_a   1.000
_cell.length_b   1.000
_cell.length_c   1.000
_cell.angle_alpha   90.00
_cell.angle_beta   90.00
_cell.angle_gamma   90.00
#
_symmetry.space_group_name_H-M   'P 1'
#
loop_
_entity.id
_entity.type
_entity.pdbx_description
1 polymer ?
#
loop_
_entity_poly.entity_id
_entity_poly.type
_entity_poly.pdbx_seq_one_letter_code
_entity_poly.pdbx_strand_id
1 'polypeptide(L)'
;MVGGHAFGEFRHEGAEVLISFDRTDGMWIADGVYGFRNGAVDVGISRAAYAFAARHGVPDRRPDRGDKAVEALRRLGRYHGDWGL
;
A
#
# COMPACT_ATOMS: atom_id res chain seq x y z
N MET A 1 -11.70 -19.08 0.13
CA MET A 1 -11.25 -18.56 -1.17
C MET A 1 -9.79 -18.17 -1.01
N VAL A 2 -8.88 -18.77 -1.76
CA VAL A 2 -7.46 -18.41 -1.71
C VAL A 2 -7.30 -17.13 -2.53
N GLY A 3 -7.08 -16.00 -1.87
CA GLY A 3 -6.76 -14.74 -2.55
C GLY A 3 -5.51 -14.92 -3.40
N GLY A 4 -5.52 -14.39 -4.62
CA GLY A 4 -4.35 -14.42 -5.50
C GLY A 4 -3.44 -13.26 -5.15
N HIS A 5 -2.15 -13.53 -4.94
CA HIS A 5 -1.16 -12.48 -4.71
C HIS A 5 -0.06 -12.58 -5.77
N ALA A 6 0.37 -11.44 -6.29
CA ALA A 6 1.46 -11.33 -7.25
C ALA A 6 2.33 -10.09 -6.98
N PHE A 7 3.55 -10.12 -7.49
CA PHE A 7 4.47 -8.99 -7.49
C PHE A 7 4.86 -8.62 -8.92
N GLY A 8 5.09 -7.33 -9.16
CA GLY A 8 5.67 -6.83 -10.39
C GLY A 8 6.81 -5.86 -10.11
N GLU A 9 7.85 -5.93 -10.92
CA GLU A 9 8.98 -5.01 -10.85
C GLU A 9 8.69 -3.74 -11.64
N PHE A 10 9.05 -2.60 -11.09
CA PHE A 10 8.93 -1.30 -11.74
C PHE A 10 10.20 -0.50 -11.54
N ARG A 11 10.72 0.05 -12.65
CA ARG A 11 11.94 0.86 -12.65
C ARG A 11 11.63 2.27 -13.13
N HIS A 12 12.03 3.26 -12.35
CA HIS A 12 11.82 4.68 -12.64
C HIS A 12 12.99 5.52 -12.12
N GLU A 13 13.57 6.36 -12.99
CA GLU A 13 14.67 7.27 -12.62
C GLU A 13 15.85 6.61 -11.88
N GLY A 14 16.16 5.37 -12.25
CA GLY A 14 17.25 4.59 -11.63
C GLY A 14 16.88 3.90 -10.31
N ALA A 15 15.68 4.15 -9.77
CA ALA A 15 15.13 3.40 -8.66
C ALA A 15 14.34 2.18 -9.15
N GLU A 16 14.41 1.11 -8.37
CA GLU A 16 13.73 -0.16 -8.63
C GLU A 16 12.84 -0.49 -7.43
N VAL A 17 11.58 -0.77 -7.71
CA VAL A 17 10.55 -1.04 -6.71
C VAL A 17 9.72 -2.26 -7.12
N LEU A 18 9.18 -2.95 -6.13
CA LEU A 18 8.19 -4.00 -6.29
C LEU A 18 6.79 -3.45 -6.03
N ILE A 19 5.88 -3.68 -6.96
CA ILE A 19 4.45 -3.43 -6.81
C ILE A 19 3.80 -4.72 -6.32
N SER A 20 3.10 -4.65 -5.20
CA SER A 20 2.27 -5.72 -4.68
C SER A 20 0.88 -5.65 -5.30
N PHE A 21 0.41 -6.77 -5.81
CA PHE A 21 -0.93 -6.92 -6.35
C PHE A 21 -1.71 -7.96 -5.56
N ASP A 22 -2.89 -7.58 -5.12
CA ASP A 22 -3.83 -8.48 -4.47
C ASP A 22 -5.05 -8.69 -5.35
N ARG A 23 -5.56 -9.92 -5.37
CA ARG A 23 -6.77 -10.28 -6.10
C ARG A 23 -7.93 -10.43 -5.12
N THR A 24 -8.71 -9.36 -5.01
CA THR A 24 -9.94 -9.31 -4.22
C THR A 24 -11.16 -9.29 -5.15
N ASP A 25 -12.17 -10.12 -4.86
CA ASP A 25 -13.43 -10.21 -5.63
C ASP A 25 -13.24 -10.38 -7.15
N GLY A 26 -12.20 -11.11 -7.55
CA GLY A 26 -11.89 -11.40 -8.95
C GLY A 26 -11.11 -10.30 -9.68
N MET A 27 -10.94 -9.13 -9.07
CA MET A 27 -10.20 -7.98 -9.59
C MET A 27 -8.80 -7.88 -8.98
N TRP A 28 -7.80 -7.54 -9.79
CA TRP A 28 -6.47 -7.19 -9.30
C TRP A 28 -6.42 -5.75 -8.83
N ILE A 29 -5.77 -5.51 -7.70
CA ILE A 29 -5.60 -4.20 -7.10
C ILE A 29 -4.14 -4.04 -6.71
N ALA A 30 -3.54 -2.88 -7.02
CA ALA A 30 -2.21 -2.54 -6.51
C ALA A 30 -2.34 -2.14 -5.03
N ASP A 31 -1.81 -2.98 -4.14
CA ASP A 31 -1.96 -2.85 -2.68
C ASP A 31 -0.78 -2.09 -2.03
N GLY A 32 0.40 -2.12 -2.65
CA GLY A 32 1.60 -1.48 -2.10
C GLY A 32 2.75 -1.35 -3.08
N VAL A 33 3.70 -0.46 -2.75
CA VAL A 33 4.96 -0.28 -3.47
C VAL A 33 6.10 -0.36 -2.47
N TYR A 34 7.09 -1.20 -2.75
CA TYR A 34 8.20 -1.51 -1.86
C TYR A 34 9.53 -1.29 -2.57
N GLY A 35 10.43 -0.54 -1.94
CA GLY A 35 11.81 -0.40 -2.41
C GLY A 35 12.69 -1.51 -1.85
N PHE A 36 13.95 -1.55 -2.32
CA PHE A 36 14.96 -2.48 -1.80
C PHE A 36 15.24 -2.32 -0.29
N ARG A 37 14.98 -1.14 0.27
CA ARG A 37 15.09 -0.86 1.71
C ARG A 37 13.75 -0.38 2.27
N ASN A 38 13.38 -0.91 3.43
CA ASN A 38 12.15 -0.54 4.12
C ASN A 38 12.06 0.98 4.35
N GLY A 39 10.91 1.57 4.01
CA GLY A 39 10.59 2.98 4.26
C GLY A 39 11.19 4.01 3.29
N ALA A 40 11.90 3.58 2.24
CA ALA A 40 12.67 4.47 1.36
C ALA A 40 12.08 4.66 -0.05
N VAL A 41 10.77 4.46 -0.25
CA VAL A 41 10.17 4.74 -1.56
C VAL A 41 9.74 6.19 -1.60
N ASP A 42 10.34 6.96 -2.50
CA ASP A 42 9.93 8.32 -2.76
C ASP A 42 8.45 8.40 -3.20
N VAL A 43 7.79 9.50 -2.84
CA VAL A 43 6.36 9.70 -3.16
C VAL A 43 6.12 9.78 -4.67
N GLY A 44 7.05 10.40 -5.42
CA GLY A 44 7.03 10.47 -6.87
C GLY A 44 7.14 9.09 -7.51
N ILE A 45 8.08 8.27 -7.04
CA ILE A 45 8.24 6.88 -7.51
C ILE A 45 6.99 6.05 -7.21
N SER A 46 6.43 6.18 -5.99
CA SER A 46 5.19 5.48 -5.62
C SER A 46 4.04 5.87 -6.55
N ARG A 47 3.86 7.17 -6.80
CA ARG A 47 2.83 7.68 -7.74
C ARG A 47 3.04 7.15 -9.16
N ALA A 48 4.29 7.13 -9.64
CA ALA A 48 4.62 6.62 -10.96
C ALA A 48 4.31 5.11 -11.08
N ALA A 49 4.59 4.34 -10.03
CA ALA A 49 4.30 2.90 -9.96
C ALA A 49 2.78 2.62 -9.98
N TYR A 50 1.99 3.35 -9.18
CA TYR A 50 0.53 3.22 -9.21
C TYR A 50 -0.07 3.68 -10.54
N ALA A 51 0.44 4.77 -11.12
CA ALA A 51 0.01 5.21 -12.45
C ALA A 51 0.36 4.19 -13.53
N PHE A 52 1.50 3.50 -13.41
CA PHE A 52 1.84 2.37 -14.28
C PHE A 52 0.81 1.25 -14.15
N ALA A 53 0.51 0.77 -12.95
CA ALA A 53 -0.50 -0.25 -12.71
C ALA A 53 -1.88 0.15 -13.28
N ALA A 54 -2.31 1.40 -13.05
CA ALA A 54 -3.59 1.91 -13.53
C ALA A 54 -3.70 1.90 -15.07
N ARG A 55 -2.62 2.22 -15.78
CA ARG A 55 -2.56 2.11 -17.27
C ARG A 55 -2.75 0.69 -17.77
N HIS A 56 -2.45 -0.31 -16.94
CA HIS A 56 -2.68 -1.73 -17.22
C HIS A 56 -4.01 -2.25 -16.67
N GLY A 57 -4.92 -1.36 -16.25
CA GLY A 57 -6.24 -1.75 -15.76
C GLY A 57 -6.24 -2.28 -14.32
N VAL A 58 -5.15 -2.08 -13.58
CA VAL A 58 -5.04 -2.46 -12.17
C VAL A 58 -5.16 -1.21 -11.31
N PRO A 59 -6.34 -0.93 -10.73
CA PRO A 59 -6.52 0.25 -9.88
C PRO A 59 -5.66 0.17 -8.63
N ASP A 60 -5.32 1.32 -8.07
CA ASP A 60 -4.74 1.39 -6.74
C ASP A 60 -5.79 1.07 -5.69
N ARG A 61 -5.37 0.47 -4.57
CA ARG A 61 -6.22 0.37 -3.40
C ARG A 61 -6.42 1.78 -2.86
N ARG A 62 -7.47 2.47 -3.30
CA ARG A 62 -7.87 3.73 -2.71
C ARG A 62 -7.96 3.53 -1.20
N PRO A 63 -7.18 4.26 -0.40
CA PRO A 63 -7.35 4.20 1.03
C PRO A 63 -8.70 4.86 1.33
N ASP A 64 -9.73 4.05 1.60
CA ASP A 64 -10.80 4.44 2.54
C ASP A 64 -10.25 4.53 4.00
N ARG A 65 -8.94 4.75 4.11
CA ARG A 65 -8.08 4.67 5.27
C ARG A 65 -7.77 6.08 5.77
N GLY A 66 -8.73 7.00 5.65
CA GLY A 66 -8.62 8.36 6.17
C GLY A 66 -8.97 8.41 7.65
N ASP A 67 -10.21 8.07 7.98
CA ASP A 67 -10.71 8.42 9.32
C ASP A 67 -10.84 7.23 10.26
N LYS A 68 -11.40 6.11 9.83
CA LYS A 68 -11.79 5.04 10.77
C LYS A 68 -10.62 4.25 11.36
N ALA A 69 -9.60 3.94 10.55
CA ALA A 69 -8.44 3.19 11.01
C ALA A 69 -7.49 4.06 11.86
N VAL A 70 -7.35 5.34 11.50
CA VAL A 70 -6.60 6.33 12.29
C VAL A 70 -7.35 6.66 13.58
N GLU A 71 -8.68 6.79 13.55
CA GLU A 71 -9.52 6.90 14.75
C GLU A 71 -9.40 5.66 15.64
N ALA A 72 -9.45 4.45 15.07
CA ALA A 72 -9.28 3.22 15.83
C ALA A 72 -7.89 3.14 16.49
N LEU A 73 -6.83 3.53 15.78
CA LEU A 73 -5.49 3.62 16.33
C LEU A 73 -5.38 4.70 17.42
N ARG A 74 -6.01 5.87 17.23
CA ARG A 74 -6.12 6.93 18.24
C ARG A 74 -6.92 6.49 19.47
N ARG A 75 -7.95 5.66 19.31
CA ARG A 75 -8.74 5.08 20.41
C ARG A 75 -7.90 4.07 21.21
N LEU A 76 -7.15 3.20 20.53
CA LEU A 76 -6.22 2.27 21.16
C LEU A 76 -5.08 2.99 21.90
N GLY A 77 -4.51 4.04 21.30
CA GLY A 77 -3.48 4.86 21.92
C GLY A 77 -3.94 5.59 23.18
N ARG A 78 -5.22 5.98 23.26
CA ARG A 78 -5.82 6.54 24.48
C ARG A 78 -5.99 5.52 25.61
N TYR A 79 -6.14 4.24 25.28
CA TYR A 79 -6.32 3.17 26.27
C TYR A 79 -4.99 2.71 26.91
N HIS A 80 -3.86 2.94 26.25
CA HIS A 80 -2.53 2.67 26.82
C HIS A 80 -2.02 3.75 27.78
N GLY A 81 -2.76 4.86 27.96
CA GLY A 81 -2.45 5.90 28.95
C GLY A 81 -2.80 5.54 30.39
N ASP A 82 -3.63 4.50 30.61
CA ASP A 82 -4.11 4.09 31.95
C ASP A 82 -3.36 2.87 32.53
N TRP A 83 -2.34 2.33 31.84
CA TRP A 83 -1.52 1.22 32.36
C TRP A 83 -0.20 1.68 33.00
N GLY A 84 -0.13 2.93 33.44
CA GLY A 84 1.06 3.46 34.09
C GLY A 84 0.82 4.74 34.88
N LEU A 85 0.18 4.61 36.04
CA LEU A 85 0.50 5.33 37.28
C LEU A 85 -0.08 4.57 38.48
#